data_AF-A0A7C3ZY05-F1
#
_entry.id   AF-A0A7C3ZY05-F1
#
_cell.length_a   1.000
_cell.length_b   1.000
_cell.length_c   1.000
_cell.angle_alpha   90.00
_cell.angle_beta   90.00
_cell.angle_gamma   90.00
#
_symmetry.space_group_name_H-M   'P 1'
#
loop_
_entity.id
_entity.type
_entity.pdbx_description
1 polymer ?
#
loop_
_entity_poly.entity_id
_entity_poly.type
_entity_poly.pdbx_seq_one_letter_code
_entity_poly.pdbx_strand_id
1 'polypeptide(L)' 'MVSSTSKIHYDIKAIADEVRRLVLQGAIGRQQPIYTLCQYIPPRDWIGVEQELEMSGYLLRDRIGDLLGRERWDED' A
#
# COMPACT_ATOMS: atom_id res chain seq x y z
N MET A 1 -22.36 8.63 -23.64
CA MET A 1 -22.31 7.58 -22.61
C MET A 1 -20.84 7.26 -22.40
N VAL A 2 -20.19 7.90 -21.44
CA VAL A 2 -18.78 7.59 -21.13
C VAL A 2 -18.79 6.38 -20.20
N SER A 3 -18.31 5.26 -20.71
CA SER A 3 -18.02 4.07 -19.90
C SER A 3 -16.86 4.45 -18.99
N SER A 4 -17.17 4.93 -17.78
CA SER A 4 -16.19 5.07 -16.73
C SER A 4 -15.63 3.69 -16.46
N THR A 5 -14.46 3.40 -17.02
CA THR A 5 -13.67 2.25 -16.61
C THR A 5 -13.39 2.51 -15.15
N SER A 6 -14.08 1.81 -14.26
CA SER A 6 -13.80 1.82 -12.83
C SER A 6 -12.42 1.20 -12.65
N LYS A 7 -11.36 1.96 -12.97
CA LYS A 7 -10.04 1.72 -12.40
C LYS A 7 -10.30 1.71 -10.92
N ILE A 8 -10.05 0.56 -10.29
CA ILE A 8 -9.94 0.50 -8.84
C ILE A 8 -8.79 1.46 -8.54
N HIS A 9 -9.12 2.70 -8.24
CA HIS A 9 -8.15 3.69 -7.81
C HIS A 9 -7.76 3.26 -6.41
N TYR A 10 -6.64 2.56 -6.31
CA TYR A 10 -6.00 2.26 -5.05
C TYR A 10 -5.54 3.57 -4.47
N ASP A 11 -6.35 4.18 -3.61
CA ASP A 11 -5.94 5.36 -2.87
C ASP A 11 -4.81 4.96 -1.90
N ILE A 12 -3.85 5.85 -1.67
CA ILE A 12 -2.73 5.58 -0.77
C ILE A 12 -3.21 5.17 0.63
N LYS A 13 -4.35 5.71 1.07
CA LYS A 13 -4.99 5.33 2.32
C LYS A 13 -5.52 3.90 2.31
N ALA A 14 -6.07 3.44 1.18
CA ALA A 14 -6.53 2.06 1.04
C ALA A 14 -5.34 1.08 1.06
N ILE A 15 -4.22 1.47 0.43
CA ILE A 15 -2.97 0.70 0.49
C ILE A 15 -2.45 0.64 1.93
N ALA A 16 -2.40 1.77 2.63
CA ALA A 16 -1.96 1.83 4.02
C ALA A 16 -2.85 1.03 4.98
N ASP A 17 -4.18 1.04 4.79
CA ASP A 17 -5.11 0.22 5.58
C ASP A 17 -4.85 -1.28 5.38
N GLU A 18 -4.67 -1.73 4.15
CA GLU A 18 -4.36 -3.13 3.85
C GLU A 18 -3.02 -3.55 4.46
N VAL A 19 -1.99 -2.72 4.29
CA VAL A 19 -0.67 -2.90 4.89
C VAL A 19 -0.77 -2.99 6.43
N ARG A 20 -1.59 -2.12 7.05
CA ARG A 20 -1.85 -2.13 8.48
C ARG A 20 -2.49 -3.43 8.92
N ARG A 21 -3.47 -3.95 8.18
CA ARG A 21 -4.10 -5.24 8.47
C ARG A 21 -3.10 -6.39 8.37
N LEU A 22 -2.25 -6.40 7.36
CA LEU A 22 -1.20 -7.41 7.21
C LEU A 22 -0.16 -7.34 8.35
N VAL A 23 0.19 -6.14 8.81
CA VAL A 23 1.07 -5.95 9.98
C VAL A 23 0.40 -6.44 11.26
N LEU A 24 -0.88 -6.10 11.47
CA LEU A 24 -1.65 -6.53 12.65
C LEU A 24 -1.85 -8.06 12.69
N GLN A 25 -2.00 -8.70 11.53
CA GLN A 25 -2.07 -10.15 11.39
C GLN A 25 -0.70 -10.84 11.59
N GLY A 26 0.40 -10.07 11.66
CA GLY A 26 1.76 -10.62 11.72
C GLY A 26 2.24 -11.21 10.40
N ALA A 27 1.55 -10.94 9.28
CA ALA A 27 1.95 -11.41 7.96
C ALA A 27 3.20 -10.68 7.45
N ILE A 28 3.28 -9.37 7.69
CA ILE A 28 4.42 -8.52 7.31
C ILE A 28 4.90 -7.67 8.49
N GLY A 29 6.18 -7.30 8.49
CA GLY A 29 6.77 -6.44 9.52
C GLY A 29 6.94 -5.00 9.05
N ARG A 30 6.81 -4.01 9.95
CA ARG A 30 7.04 -2.59 9.61
C ARG A 30 8.43 -2.27 9.09
N GLN A 31 9.43 -3.09 9.43
CA GLN A 31 10.80 -2.93 8.96
C GLN A 31 11.01 -3.54 7.57
N GLN A 32 10.05 -4.34 7.09
CA GLN A 32 10.14 -4.93 5.76
C GLN A 32 9.88 -3.86 4.69
N PRO A 33 10.47 -4.04 3.50
CA PRO A 33 10.28 -3.13 2.38
C PRO A 33 8.87 -3.23 1.78
N ILE A 34 8.39 -2.13 1.19
CA ILE A 34 7.06 -2.04 0.56
C ILE A 34 6.89 -3.09 -0.56
N TYR A 35 7.97 -3.48 -1.26
CA TYR A 35 7.89 -4.52 -2.30
C TYR A 35 7.35 -5.86 -1.78
N THR A 36 7.45 -6.15 -0.46
CA THR A 36 6.88 -7.37 0.14
C THR A 36 5.38 -7.50 -0.17
N LEU A 37 4.67 -6.39 -0.34
CA LEU A 37 3.23 -6.37 -0.64
C LEU A 37 2.91 -7.09 -1.97
N CYS A 38 3.84 -7.18 -2.92
CA CYS A 38 3.67 -7.94 -4.16
C CYS A 38 3.40 -9.45 -3.90
N GLN A 39 3.76 -9.98 -2.73
CA GLN A 39 3.46 -11.37 -2.35
C GLN A 39 2.00 -11.57 -1.89
N TYR A 40 1.34 -10.49 -1.47
CA TYR A 40 -0.03 -10.50 -0.94
C TYR A 40 -1.05 -9.92 -1.93
N ILE A 41 -0.59 -9.00 -2.78
CA ILE A 41 -1.41 -8.31 -3.77
C ILE A 41 -1.25 -9.02 -5.12
N PRO A 42 -2.35 -9.42 -5.79
CA PRO A 42 -2.26 -10.08 -7.08
C PRO A 42 -1.64 -9.16 -8.14
N PRO A 43 -0.90 -9.70 -9.13
CA PRO A 43 -0.13 -8.91 -10.10
C PRO A 43 -0.94 -7.87 -10.88
N ARG A 44 -2.22 -8.17 -11.14
CA ARG A 44 -3.15 -7.27 -11.86
C ARG A 44 -3.48 -6.01 -11.06
N ASP A 45 -3.47 -6.11 -9.74
CA ASP A 45 -3.78 -5.03 -8.81
C ASP A 45 -2.49 -4.31 -8.38
N TRP A 46 -1.37 -5.03 -8.33
CA TRP A 46 -0.04 -4.50 -8.00
C TRP A 46 0.35 -3.31 -8.87
N ILE A 47 0.06 -3.35 -10.17
CA ILE A 47 0.35 -2.24 -11.10
C ILE A 47 -0.32 -0.93 -10.65
N GLY A 48 -1.55 -0.99 -10.13
CA GLY A 48 -2.25 0.19 -9.61
C GLY A 48 -1.64 0.69 -8.30
N VAL A 49 -1.23 -0.24 -7.44
CA VAL A 49 -0.57 0.05 -6.16
C VAL A 49 0.79 0.70 -6.36
N GLU A 50 1.62 0.18 -7.27
CA GLU A 50 2.92 0.77 -7.61
C GLU A 50 2.76 2.20 -8.11
N GLN A 51 1.81 2.44 -9.01
CA GLN A 51 1.55 3.78 -9.54
C GLN A 51 1.15 4.77 -8.45
N GLU A 52 0.27 4.38 -7.52
CA GLU A 52 -0.14 5.27 -6.43
C GLU A 52 0.99 5.51 -5.42
N LEU A 53 1.79 4.48 -5.12
CA LEU A 53 2.98 4.62 -4.28
C LEU A 53 3.97 5.62 -4.88
N GLU A 54 4.26 5.50 -6.18
CA GLU A 54 5.15 6.43 -6.89
C GLU A 54 4.57 7.86 -6.92
N MET A 55 3.27 8.01 -7.19
CA MET A 55 2.59 9.32 -7.17
C MET A 55 2.59 9.98 -5.78
N SER A 56 2.53 9.17 -4.73
CA SER A 56 2.62 9.61 -3.33
C SER A 56 4.07 9.82 -2.85
N GLY A 57 5.06 9.47 -3.68
CA GLY A 57 6.49 9.66 -3.40
C GLY A 57 7.14 8.54 -2.58
N TYR A 58 6.54 7.35 -2.53
CA TYR A 58 7.11 6.15 -1.91
C TYR A 58 7.88 5.32 -2.92
N LEU A 59 8.96 4.68 -2.47
CA LEU A 59 9.72 3.74 -3.28
C LEU A 59 9.48 2.32 -2.78
N LEU A 60 9.54 1.34 -3.67
CA LEU A 60 9.35 -0.08 -3.30
C LEU A 60 10.37 -0.59 -2.26
N ARG A 61 11.52 0.10 -2.15
CA ARG A 61 12.56 -0.16 -1.15
C ARG A 61 12.32 0.52 0.19
N ASP A 62 11.41 1.49 0.25
CA ASP A 62 11.04 2.13 1.51
C ASP A 62 10.42 1.10 2.43
N ARG A 63 10.47 1.40 3.73
CA ARG A 63 9.94 0.51 4.75
C ARG A 63 8.42 0.67 4.80
N ILE A 64 7.73 -0.43 5.09
CA ILE A 64 6.30 -0.41 5.41
C ILE A 64 6.00 0.58 6.54
N GLY A 65 6.90 0.73 7.51
CA GLY A 65 6.78 1.71 8.59
C GLY A 65 6.83 3.16 8.12
N ASP A 66 7.43 3.46 6.96
CA ASP A 66 7.43 4.81 6.37
C ASP A 66 6.05 5.13 5.77
N LEU A 67 5.51 4.16 5.02
CA LEU A 67 4.14 4.21 4.49
C LEU A 67 3.09 4.37 5.60
N LEU A 68 3.24 3.60 6.70
CA LEU A 68 2.35 3.66 7.86
C LEU A 68 2.61 4.83 8.80
N GLY A 69 3.82 5.40 8.81
CA GLY A 69 4.24 6.41 9.79
C GLY A 69 3.89 7.84 9.38
N ARG A 70 3.67 8.08 8.10
CA ARG A 70 3.28 9.39 7.57
C ARG A 70 1.79 9.71 7.82
N GLU A 71 0.94 8.69 7.81
CA GLU A 71 -0.35 8.75 8.50
C GLU A 71 -0.07 8.55 9.99
N ARG A 72 -0.18 9.60 10.82
CA ARG A 72 -0.06 9.45 12.28
C ARG A 72 -0.84 8.22 12.75
N TRP A 73 -0.12 7.15 13.09
CA TRP A 73 -0.67 6.06 13.89
C TRP A 73 -0.89 6.62 15.29
N ASP A 74 -2.04 7.26 15.47
CA ASP A 74 -2.59 7.65 16.76
C ASP A 74 -3.26 6.40 17.35
N GLU A 75 -2.45 5.39 17.67
CA GLU A 75 -2.89 4.29 18.53
C GLU A 75 -1.92 4.26 19.71
N ASP A 76 -2.29 5.05 20.72
CA ASP A 76 -1.95 4.85 22.13
C ASP A 76 -2.40 3.47 22.60
#